data_AF-A0A2E9H0J0-F1
#
_entry.id   AF-A0A2E9H0J0-F1
#
_cell.length_a   1.000
_cell.length_b   1.000
_cell.length_c   1.000
_cell.angle_alpha   90.00
_cell.angle_beta   90.00
_cell.angle_gamma   90.00
#
_symmetry.space_group_name_H-M   'P 1'
#
loop_
_entity.id
_entity.type
_entity.pdbx_description
1 polymer ?
#
loop_
_entity_poly.entity_id
_entity_poly.type
_entity_poly.pdbx_seq_one_letter_code
_entity_poly.pdbx_strand_id
1 'polypeptide(L)'
;MLSKRWRQRSLWLLIVAWFGAVLVGLWWLLEARLVWFDAEGRLQQQVSSNDFEQRLASQLQHIAPDLSSLVFHVFAESCQCNWRTRAHQQATERSVKVQGGHNITIDIDQYPELKTLLPSTPAVIIYNANQQLVYLGPYADGAFCTTETSFVEQLLPEINSNKLKANGGWVNTVANGCYCNVAI
;
A
#
# COMPACT_ATOMS: atom_id res chain seq x y z
N MET A 1 59.11 2.34 -17.05
CA MET A 1 57.93 3.01 -17.67
C MET A 1 56.74 2.07 -17.92
N LEU A 2 56.93 0.79 -18.27
CA LEU A 2 55.86 -0.20 -18.47
C LEU A 2 54.97 -0.44 -17.24
N SER A 3 55.54 -0.47 -16.03
CA SER A 3 54.78 -0.65 -14.77
C SER A 3 53.82 0.50 -14.47
N LYS A 4 54.14 1.73 -14.89
CA LYS A 4 53.30 2.91 -14.66
C LYS A 4 52.05 2.91 -15.55
N ARG A 5 52.19 2.52 -16.83
CA ARG A 5 51.07 2.38 -17.78
C ARG A 5 50.16 1.19 -17.42
N TRP A 6 50.71 0.09 -16.93
CA TRP A 6 49.92 -1.06 -16.47
C TRP A 6 49.11 -0.73 -15.21
N ARG A 7 49.73 -0.08 -14.22
CA ARG A 7 49.04 0.40 -13.02
C ARG A 7 47.92 1.40 -13.33
N GLN A 8 48.14 2.28 -14.32
CA GLN A 8 47.12 3.22 -14.80
C GLN A 8 45.93 2.50 -15.44
N ARG A 9 46.17 1.48 -16.29
CA ARG A 9 45.10 0.69 -16.92
C ARG A 9 44.27 -0.09 -15.89
N SER A 10 44.92 -0.71 -14.90
CA SER A 10 44.21 -1.44 -13.84
C SER A 10 43.36 -0.50 -12.96
N LEU A 11 43.84 0.71 -12.67
CA LEU A 11 43.06 1.73 -11.96
C LEU A 11 41.83 2.16 -12.76
N TRP A 12 41.97 2.40 -14.06
CA TRP A 12 40.84 2.75 -14.92
C TRP A 12 39.79 1.64 -15.00
N LEU A 13 40.21 0.37 -15.11
CA LEU A 13 39.30 -0.76 -15.09
C LEU A 13 38.53 -0.86 -13.77
N LEU A 14 39.20 -0.62 -12.64
CA LEU A 14 38.56 -0.63 -11.33
C LEU A 14 37.53 0.51 -11.21
N ILE A 15 37.86 1.71 -11.67
CA ILE A 15 36.95 2.86 -11.66
C ILE A 15 35.72 2.59 -12.53
N VAL A 16 35.91 2.06 -13.74
CA VAL A 16 34.80 1.73 -14.66
C VAL A 16 33.93 0.61 -14.09
N ALA A 17 34.53 -0.44 -13.52
CA ALA A 17 33.80 -1.52 -12.88
C ALA A 17 33.00 -1.03 -11.66
N TRP A 18 33.61 -0.19 -10.82
CA TRP A 18 32.94 0.43 -9.68
C TRP A 18 31.78 1.32 -10.13
N PHE A 19 31.99 2.18 -11.13
CA PHE A 19 30.95 3.05 -11.67
C PHE A 19 29.80 2.24 -12.28
N GLY A 20 30.12 1.17 -13.01
CA GLY A 20 29.11 0.22 -13.52
C GLY A 20 28.31 -0.43 -12.39
N ALA A 21 28.96 -0.89 -11.32
CA ALA A 21 28.28 -1.46 -10.17
C ALA A 21 27.36 -0.44 -9.45
N VAL A 22 27.80 0.81 -9.31
CA VAL A 22 26.97 1.89 -8.76
C VAL A 22 25.76 2.17 -9.65
N LEU A 23 25.92 2.23 -10.98
CA LEU A 23 24.81 2.44 -11.89
C LEU A 23 23.81 1.28 -11.85
N VAL A 24 24.28 0.03 -11.79
CA VAL A 24 23.41 -1.15 -11.65
C VAL A 24 22.69 -1.11 -10.30
N GLY A 25 23.38 -0.77 -9.21
CA GLY A 25 22.77 -0.62 -7.89
C GLY A 25 21.73 0.50 -7.84
N LEU A 26 22.04 1.66 -8.41
CA LEU A 26 21.11 2.78 -8.53
C LEU A 26 19.90 2.40 -9.37
N TRP A 27 20.11 1.78 -10.54
CA TRP A 27 19.03 1.29 -11.39
C TRP A 27 18.13 0.34 -10.62
N TRP A 28 18.69 -0.67 -9.93
CA TRP A 28 17.94 -1.59 -9.09
C TRP A 28 17.16 -0.91 -7.94
N LEU A 29 17.73 0.14 -7.33
CA LEU A 29 17.07 0.92 -6.26
C LEU A 29 16.00 1.90 -6.80
N LEU A 30 16.18 2.40 -8.02
CA LEU A 30 15.30 3.36 -8.70
C LEU A 30 14.22 2.67 -9.54
N GLU A 31 14.33 1.36 -9.80
CA GLU A 31 13.31 0.52 -10.45
C GLU A 31 12.09 0.27 -9.54
N ALA A 32 11.71 1.22 -8.69
CA ALA A 32 10.35 1.29 -8.18
C ALA A 32 9.46 1.76 -9.33
N ARG A 33 9.17 0.84 -10.25
CA ARG A 33 8.20 1.08 -11.32
C ARG A 33 6.89 1.43 -10.65
N LEU A 34 6.45 2.67 -10.86
CA LEU A 34 5.13 3.07 -10.40
C LEU A 34 4.11 2.30 -11.21
N VAL A 35 3.26 1.59 -10.50
CA VAL A 35 2.18 0.81 -11.07
C VAL A 35 0.87 1.37 -10.57
N TRP A 36 -0.18 1.15 -11.36
CA TRP A 36 -1.53 1.45 -10.93
C TRP A 36 -1.95 0.47 -9.83
N PHE A 37 -2.59 0.97 -8.78
CA PHE A 37 -3.10 0.16 -7.68
C PHE A 37 -4.06 -0.91 -8.19
N ASP A 38 -4.96 -0.53 -9.12
CA ASP A 38 -5.86 -1.42 -9.85
C ASP A 38 -5.53 -1.47 -11.34
N ALA A 39 -4.33 -1.95 -11.69
CA ALA A 39 -3.84 -1.98 -13.08
C ALA A 39 -4.76 -2.73 -14.06
N GLU A 40 -5.50 -3.73 -13.57
CA GLU A 40 -6.42 -4.55 -14.38
C GLU A 40 -7.88 -4.08 -14.29
N GLY A 41 -8.19 -3.06 -13.48
CA GLY A 41 -9.55 -2.57 -13.29
C GLY A 41 -10.49 -3.53 -12.55
N ARG A 42 -9.95 -4.55 -11.87
CA ARG A 42 -10.74 -5.59 -11.19
C ARG A 42 -11.48 -5.02 -10.00
N LEU A 43 -10.82 -4.20 -9.20
CA LEU A 43 -11.46 -3.54 -8.06
C LEU A 43 -12.53 -2.56 -8.55
N GLN A 44 -12.24 -1.78 -9.59
CA GLN A 44 -13.23 -0.88 -10.20
C GLN A 44 -14.48 -1.62 -10.68
N GLN A 45 -14.31 -2.78 -11.32
CA GLN A 45 -15.43 -3.61 -11.75
C GLN A 45 -16.22 -4.16 -10.55
N GLN A 46 -15.53 -4.64 -9.52
CA GLN A 46 -16.16 -5.18 -8.32
C GLN A 46 -16.94 -4.11 -7.54
N VAL A 47 -16.38 -2.91 -7.34
CA VAL A 47 -17.04 -1.81 -6.63
C VAL A 47 -18.31 -1.33 -7.32
N SER A 48 -18.42 -1.54 -8.64
CA SER A 48 -19.63 -1.22 -9.39
C SER A 48 -20.80 -2.16 -9.09
N SER A 49 -20.57 -3.26 -8.36
CA SER A 49 -21.62 -4.17 -7.90
C SER A 49 -22.22 -3.70 -6.57
N ASN A 50 -23.53 -3.90 -6.40
CA ASN A 50 -24.27 -3.47 -5.21
C ASN A 50 -23.91 -4.26 -3.93
N ASP A 51 -23.18 -5.36 -4.04
CA ASP A 51 -22.87 -6.29 -2.95
C ASP A 51 -21.41 -6.23 -2.49
N PHE A 52 -20.59 -5.38 -3.11
CA PHE A 52 -19.14 -5.31 -2.84
C PHE A 52 -18.82 -5.06 -1.36
N GLU A 53 -19.42 -4.03 -0.76
CA GLU A 53 -19.15 -3.68 0.65
C GLU A 53 -19.56 -4.80 1.60
N GLN A 54 -20.64 -5.52 1.29
CA GLN A 54 -21.11 -6.66 2.08
C GLN A 54 -20.14 -7.84 1.97
N ARG A 55 -19.68 -8.15 0.75
CA ARG A 55 -18.66 -9.18 0.53
C ARG A 55 -17.36 -8.84 1.25
N LEU A 56 -16.87 -7.61 1.12
CA LEU A 56 -15.67 -7.15 1.83
C LEU A 56 -15.82 -7.23 3.36
N ALA A 57 -16.92 -6.72 3.89
CA ALA A 57 -17.21 -6.77 5.32
C ALA A 57 -17.29 -8.22 5.82
N SER A 58 -17.92 -9.13 5.07
CA SER A 58 -18.01 -10.54 5.45
C SER A 58 -16.63 -11.20 5.61
N GLN A 59 -15.68 -10.90 4.71
CA GLN A 59 -14.32 -11.42 4.79
C GLN A 59 -13.56 -10.85 5.99
N LEU A 60 -13.69 -9.54 6.25
CA LEU A 60 -13.04 -8.90 7.37
C LEU A 60 -13.63 -9.29 8.73
N GLN A 61 -14.93 -9.61 8.79
CA GLN A 61 -15.60 -10.08 10.00
C GLN A 61 -15.12 -11.45 10.49
N HIS A 62 -14.51 -12.25 9.61
CA HIS A 62 -13.82 -13.49 10.02
C HIS A 62 -12.53 -13.21 10.82
N ILE A 63 -11.96 -12.02 10.64
CA ILE A 63 -10.73 -11.57 11.32
C ILE A 63 -11.09 -10.79 12.58
N ALA A 64 -12.03 -9.86 12.47
CA ALA A 64 -12.54 -9.03 13.56
C ALA A 64 -14.07 -8.95 13.48
N PRO A 65 -14.81 -9.61 14.38
CA PRO A 65 -16.28 -9.66 14.32
C PRO A 65 -16.96 -8.29 14.37
N ASP A 66 -16.34 -7.33 15.06
CA ASP A 66 -16.78 -5.94 15.15
C ASP A 66 -15.84 -5.05 14.34
N LEU A 67 -16.38 -4.41 13.30
CA LEU A 67 -15.65 -3.50 12.42
C LEU A 67 -15.73 -2.03 12.90
N SER A 68 -16.34 -1.77 14.05
CA SER A 68 -16.54 -0.40 14.52
C SER A 68 -15.22 0.31 14.77
N SER A 69 -15.06 1.47 14.13
CA SER A 69 -13.88 2.34 14.30
C SER A 69 -12.55 1.63 14.04
N LEU A 70 -12.53 0.76 13.03
CA LEU A 70 -11.46 -0.18 12.76
C LEU A 70 -10.72 0.15 11.45
N VAL A 71 -9.39 0.11 11.50
CA VAL A 71 -8.52 0.27 10.34
C VAL A 71 -7.70 -0.99 10.12
N PHE A 72 -7.78 -1.54 8.92
CA PHE A 72 -6.97 -2.65 8.47
C PHE A 72 -5.79 -2.16 7.63
N HIS A 73 -4.60 -2.61 8.00
CA HIS A 73 -3.35 -2.39 7.28
C HIS A 73 -2.98 -3.69 6.57
N VAL A 74 -3.21 -3.74 5.27
CA VAL A 74 -3.03 -4.97 4.47
C VAL A 74 -1.70 -4.92 3.75
N PHE A 75 -0.88 -5.96 3.89
CA PHE A 75 0.39 -6.13 3.20
C PHE A 75 0.54 -7.57 2.70
N ALA A 76 1.46 -7.81 1.78
CA ALA A 76 1.94 -9.16 1.46
C ALA A 76 3.40 -9.26 1.93
N GLU A 77 3.79 -10.33 2.62
CA GLU A 77 5.15 -10.47 3.17
C GLU A 77 6.22 -10.33 2.08
N SER A 78 5.95 -10.90 0.91
CA SER A 78 6.85 -10.89 -0.26
C SER A 78 6.97 -9.53 -0.97
N CYS A 79 6.14 -8.54 -0.60
CA CYS A 79 6.08 -7.27 -1.31
C CYS A 79 7.27 -6.35 -1.00
N GLN A 80 8.06 -6.07 -2.03
CA GLN A 80 9.22 -5.18 -1.95
C GLN A 80 8.86 -3.71 -1.66
N CYS A 81 7.60 -3.31 -1.84
CA CYS A 81 7.15 -1.95 -1.54
C CYS A 81 6.91 -1.70 -0.05
N ASN A 82 6.84 -2.73 0.80
CA ASN A 82 6.55 -2.61 2.22
C ASN A 82 7.50 -1.65 2.95
N TRP A 83 8.80 -1.65 2.61
CA TRP A 83 9.77 -0.79 3.29
C TRP A 83 9.52 0.71 3.02
N ARG A 84 8.97 1.06 1.85
CA ARG A 84 8.66 2.45 1.48
C ARG A 84 7.45 2.95 2.27
N THR A 85 6.44 2.12 2.41
CA THR A 85 5.17 2.48 3.05
C THR A 85 5.24 2.41 4.58
N ARG A 86 6.22 1.70 5.17
CA ARG A 86 6.32 1.46 6.62
C ARG A 86 6.28 2.73 7.47
N ALA A 87 7.00 3.79 7.06
CA ALA A 87 7.04 5.04 7.83
C ALA A 87 5.66 5.72 7.84
N HIS A 88 4.98 5.73 6.69
CA HIS A 88 3.64 6.28 6.55
C HIS A 88 2.61 5.43 7.31
N GLN A 89 2.65 4.10 7.17
CA GLN A 89 1.80 3.18 7.94
C GLN A 89 1.90 3.44 9.45
N GLN A 90 3.10 3.58 10.00
CA GLN A 90 3.28 3.87 11.42
C GLN A 90 2.68 5.23 11.82
N ALA A 91 2.76 6.22 10.95
CA ALA A 91 2.12 7.52 11.18
C ALA A 91 0.58 7.39 11.18
N THR A 92 0.01 6.64 10.22
CA THR A 92 -1.42 6.34 10.16
C THR A 92 -1.88 5.58 11.41
N GLU A 93 -1.19 4.52 11.82
CA GLU A 93 -1.53 3.72 13.01
C GLU A 93 -1.57 4.60 14.28
N ARG A 94 -0.63 5.53 14.42
CA ARG A 94 -0.61 6.50 15.53
C ARG A 94 -1.81 7.43 15.46
N SER A 95 -2.10 7.98 14.28
CA SER A 95 -3.25 8.87 14.08
C SER A 95 -4.57 8.16 14.37
N VAL A 96 -4.74 6.89 13.97
CA VAL A 96 -5.93 6.09 14.30
C VAL A 96 -6.10 5.96 15.81
N LYS A 97 -5.03 5.64 16.54
CA LYS A 97 -5.07 5.58 18.02
C LYS A 97 -5.44 6.91 18.65
N VAL A 98 -4.90 8.02 18.13
CA VAL A 98 -5.22 9.39 18.60
C VAL A 98 -6.69 9.71 18.37
N GLN A 99 -7.26 9.27 17.25
CA GLN A 99 -8.68 9.44 16.97
C GLN A 99 -9.57 8.52 17.81
N GLY A 100 -9.01 7.55 18.54
CA GLY A 100 -9.74 6.57 19.35
C GLY A 100 -10.24 5.37 18.55
N GLY A 101 -9.63 5.07 17.41
CA GLY A 101 -9.90 3.86 16.62
C GLY A 101 -8.92 2.72 16.93
N HIS A 102 -9.15 1.59 16.28
CA HIS A 102 -8.34 0.38 16.40
C HIS A 102 -7.62 0.07 15.08
N ASN A 103 -6.42 -0.50 15.17
CA ASN A 103 -5.63 -0.92 14.00
C ASN A 103 -5.47 -2.43 14.03
N ILE A 104 -5.64 -3.09 12.89
CA ILE A 104 -5.31 -4.50 12.67
C ILE A 104 -4.43 -4.61 11.44
N THR A 105 -3.34 -5.35 11.55
CA THR A 105 -2.39 -5.56 10.45
C THR A 105 -2.56 -6.97 9.91
N ILE A 106 -2.82 -7.08 8.61
CA ILE A 106 -3.15 -8.33 7.92
C ILE A 106 -2.09 -8.63 6.87
N ASP A 107 -1.54 -9.84 6.93
CA ASP A 107 -0.84 -10.44 5.80
C ASP A 107 -1.85 -11.08 4.85
N ILE A 108 -2.00 -10.52 3.65
CA ILE A 108 -3.00 -10.93 2.67
C ILE A 108 -2.80 -12.36 2.18
N ASP A 109 -1.57 -12.88 2.26
CA ASP A 109 -1.27 -14.25 1.84
C ASP A 109 -1.92 -15.31 2.76
N GLN A 110 -2.35 -14.90 3.96
CA GLN A 110 -3.08 -15.75 4.91
C GLN A 110 -4.60 -15.79 4.65
N TYR A 111 -5.12 -14.92 3.79
CA TYR A 111 -6.56 -14.75 3.54
C TYR A 111 -6.87 -14.79 2.04
N PRO A 112 -6.92 -15.98 1.41
CA PRO A 112 -7.12 -16.12 -0.04
C PRO A 112 -8.40 -15.47 -0.56
N GLU A 113 -9.49 -15.54 0.19
CA GLU A 113 -10.77 -14.92 -0.19
C GLU A 113 -10.65 -13.39 -0.22
N LEU A 114 -10.04 -12.77 0.80
CA LEU A 114 -9.78 -11.32 0.83
C LEU A 114 -8.82 -10.90 -0.30
N LYS A 115 -7.85 -11.76 -0.64
CA LYS A 115 -6.91 -11.54 -1.75
C LYS A 115 -7.61 -11.41 -3.11
N THR A 116 -8.79 -12.02 -3.30
CA THR A 116 -9.58 -11.84 -4.53
C THR A 116 -10.30 -10.50 -4.64
N LEU A 117 -10.42 -9.76 -3.52
CA LEU A 117 -11.09 -8.46 -3.44
C LEU A 117 -10.10 -7.29 -3.50
N LEU A 118 -8.79 -7.55 -3.43
CA LEU A 118 -7.74 -6.54 -3.44
C LEU A 118 -6.84 -6.70 -4.66
N PRO A 119 -6.65 -5.64 -5.47
CA PRO A 119 -5.79 -5.74 -6.65
C PRO A 119 -4.31 -5.74 -6.24
N SER A 120 -3.93 -4.92 -5.26
CA SER A 120 -2.53 -4.74 -4.86
C SER A 120 -2.35 -4.47 -3.36
N THR A 121 -1.11 -4.63 -2.89
CA THR A 121 -0.65 -4.23 -1.55
C THR A 121 0.57 -3.31 -1.63
N PRO A 122 0.90 -2.52 -0.60
CA PRO A 122 0.14 -2.30 0.64
C PRO A 122 -1.17 -1.54 0.45
N ALA A 123 -2.18 -1.87 1.25
CA ALA A 123 -3.51 -1.24 1.21
C ALA A 123 -4.02 -0.91 2.62
N VAL A 124 -5.00 -0.01 2.68
CA VAL A 124 -5.71 0.43 3.89
C VAL A 124 -7.20 0.25 3.67
N ILE A 125 -7.87 -0.28 4.69
CA ILE A 125 -9.33 -0.39 4.75
C ILE A 125 -9.80 0.27 6.04
N ILE A 126 -10.73 1.22 5.95
CA ILE A 126 -11.20 2.01 7.09
C ILE A 126 -12.69 1.80 7.25
N TYR A 127 -13.12 1.44 8.45
CA TYR A 127 -14.52 1.39 8.85
C TYR A 127 -14.81 2.42 9.95
N ASN A 128 -16.02 3.00 9.92
CA ASN A 128 -16.46 3.93 10.95
C ASN A 128 -17.12 3.22 12.14
N ALA A 129 -17.52 3.98 13.16
CA ALA A 129 -18.24 3.49 14.34
C ALA A 129 -19.56 2.74 14.02
N ASN A 130 -20.18 3.03 12.86
CA ASN A 130 -21.37 2.34 12.37
C ASN A 130 -21.06 1.09 11.53
N GLN A 131 -19.81 0.62 11.50
CA GLN A 131 -19.36 -0.50 10.67
C GLN A 131 -19.59 -0.28 9.16
N GLN A 132 -19.59 0.97 8.71
CA GLN A 132 -19.66 1.32 7.29
C GLN A 132 -18.27 1.57 6.73
N LEU A 133 -18.03 1.14 5.50
CA LEU A 133 -16.79 1.42 4.79
C LEU A 133 -16.61 2.94 4.65
N VAL A 134 -15.44 3.44 5.03
CA VAL A 134 -15.02 4.84 4.85
C VAL A 134 -14.07 4.94 3.68
N TYR A 135 -13.08 4.05 3.63
CA TYR A 135 -12.02 4.06 2.63
C TYR A 135 -11.52 2.64 2.32
N LEU A 136 -11.20 2.40 1.06
CA LEU A 136 -10.44 1.25 0.59
C LEU A 136 -9.45 1.71 -0.48
N GLY A 137 -8.17 1.43 -0.32
CA GLY A 137 -7.19 1.77 -1.34
C GLY A 137 -5.75 1.77 -0.82
N PRO A 138 -4.79 2.34 -1.57
CA PRO A 138 -3.42 2.47 -1.09
C PRO A 138 -3.31 3.55 -0.01
N TYR A 139 -2.16 3.58 0.67
CA TYR A 139 -1.83 4.64 1.63
C TYR A 139 -1.68 6.00 0.95
N ALA A 140 -0.96 6.06 -0.16
CA ALA A 140 -0.62 7.29 -0.85
C ALA A 140 -0.27 7.01 -2.31
N ASP A 141 -0.25 8.06 -3.13
CA ASP A 141 0.28 8.05 -4.49
C ASP A 141 1.79 8.31 -4.53
N GLY A 142 2.42 8.03 -5.68
CA GLY A 142 3.81 8.37 -5.97
C GLY A 142 4.85 7.36 -5.47
N ALA A 143 6.11 7.62 -5.81
CA ALA A 143 7.23 6.70 -5.58
C ALA A 143 7.63 6.53 -4.12
N PHE A 144 7.29 7.51 -3.29
CA PHE A 144 7.78 7.61 -1.91
C PHE A 144 6.69 7.39 -0.87
N CYS A 145 5.43 7.13 -1.29
CA CYS A 145 4.28 6.88 -0.42
C CYS A 145 4.28 7.81 0.81
N THR A 146 4.28 9.12 0.58
CA THR A 146 4.39 10.12 1.67
C THR A 146 3.01 10.62 2.09
N THR A 147 2.90 11.11 3.32
CA THR A 147 1.66 11.73 3.83
C THR A 147 1.18 12.94 3.02
N GLU A 148 2.08 13.62 2.29
CA GLU A 148 1.74 14.77 1.44
C GLU A 148 0.90 14.36 0.21
N THR A 149 1.01 13.09 -0.19
CA THR A 149 0.33 12.51 -1.37
C THR A 149 -0.77 11.54 -0.96
N SER A 150 -1.20 11.63 0.31
CA SER A 150 -2.13 10.71 0.94
C SER A 150 -3.48 11.34 1.18
N PHE A 151 -4.52 10.56 0.93
CA PHE A 151 -5.89 10.92 1.28
C PHE A 151 -6.35 10.29 2.60
N VAL A 152 -5.59 9.32 3.12
CA VAL A 152 -5.97 8.55 4.32
C VAL A 152 -6.12 9.47 5.53
N GLU A 153 -5.20 10.41 5.75
CA GLU A 153 -5.18 11.29 6.93
C GLU A 153 -6.42 12.17 7.02
N GLN A 154 -6.96 12.60 5.88
CA GLN A 154 -8.16 13.44 5.80
C GLN A 154 -9.42 12.65 6.20
N LEU A 155 -9.39 11.32 6.09
CA LEU A 155 -10.51 10.42 6.39
C LEU A 155 -10.45 9.85 7.81
N LEU A 156 -9.29 9.90 8.48
CA LEU A 156 -9.13 9.38 9.84
C LEU A 156 -10.10 9.99 10.87
N PRO A 157 -10.45 11.29 10.82
CA PRO A 157 -11.47 11.84 11.72
C PRO A 157 -12.86 11.19 11.56
N GLU A 158 -13.15 10.56 10.41
CA GLU A 158 -14.43 9.88 10.17
C GLU A 158 -14.52 8.51 10.83
N ILE A 159 -13.43 7.95 11.36
CA ILE A 159 -13.39 6.63 11.98
C ILE A 159 -14.38 6.52 13.15
N ASN A 160 -14.52 7.56 13.97
CA ASN A 160 -15.48 7.61 15.07
C ASN A 160 -16.77 8.37 14.73
N SER A 161 -16.99 8.63 13.44
CA SER A 161 -18.22 9.28 12.98
C SER A 161 -19.39 8.30 13.01
N ASN A 162 -20.46 8.71 13.70
CA ASN A 162 -21.76 8.03 13.65
C ASN A 162 -22.62 8.49 12.46
N LYS A 163 -22.05 9.25 11.50
CA LYS A 163 -22.78 9.66 10.30
C LYS A 163 -22.96 8.48 9.36
N LEU A 164 -24.22 8.18 9.05
CA LEU A 164 -24.56 7.21 8.01
C LEU A 164 -24.16 7.75 6.64
N LYS A 165 -23.33 7.02 5.90
CA LYS A 165 -23.01 7.36 4.50
C LYS A 165 -24.11 6.84 3.57
N ALA A 166 -24.65 7.72 2.73
CA ALA A 166 -25.69 7.37 1.76
C ALA A 166 -25.15 6.70 0.49
N ASN A 167 -23.88 6.95 0.15
CA ASN A 167 -23.27 6.54 -1.12
C ASN A 167 -22.11 5.55 -0.94
N GLY A 168 -22.07 4.83 0.19
CA GLY A 168 -20.97 3.91 0.51
C GLY A 168 -19.65 4.59 0.88
N GLY A 169 -18.61 3.76 1.06
CA GLY A 169 -17.24 4.19 1.30
C GLY A 169 -16.52 4.60 0.02
N TRP A 170 -15.47 5.40 0.14
CA TRP A 170 -14.67 5.76 -1.03
C TRP A 170 -13.64 4.68 -1.34
N VAL A 171 -13.69 4.11 -2.54
CA VAL A 171 -12.71 3.14 -3.01
C VAL A 171 -11.78 3.80 -4.02
N ASN A 172 -10.49 3.90 -3.68
CA ASN A 172 -9.48 4.48 -4.54
C ASN A 172 -8.83 3.41 -5.42
N THR A 173 -9.29 3.34 -6.66
CA THR A 173 -8.77 2.45 -7.72
C THR A 173 -7.70 3.11 -8.57
N VAL A 174 -7.65 4.45 -8.58
CA VAL A 174 -6.89 5.26 -9.55
C VAL A 174 -5.68 5.92 -8.88
N ALA A 175 -4.82 5.07 -8.31
CA ALA A 175 -3.62 5.47 -7.61
C ALA A 175 -2.38 4.91 -8.31
N ASN A 176 -1.31 5.70 -8.42
CA ASN A 176 -0.08 5.30 -9.12
C ASN A 176 1.12 5.41 -8.18
N GLY A 177 1.73 4.27 -7.83
CA GLY A 177 2.72 4.21 -6.76
C GLY A 177 3.49 2.89 -6.71
N CYS A 178 4.23 2.66 -5.63
CA CYS A 178 4.89 1.38 -5.39
C CYS A 178 3.88 0.41 -4.77
N TYR A 179 3.32 -0.47 -5.60
CA TYR A 179 2.41 -1.52 -5.17
C TYR A 179 2.82 -2.88 -5.76
N CYS A 180 2.52 -3.95 -5.05
CA CYS A 180 2.66 -5.32 -5.54
C CYS A 180 1.26 -5.87 -5.83
N ASN A 181 1.03 -6.31 -7.07
CA ASN A 181 -0.20 -7.00 -7.44
C ASN A 181 -0.31 -8.30 -6.62
N VAL A 182 -1.47 -8.52 -6.01
CA VAL A 182 -1.72 -9.69 -5.16
C VAL A 182 -2.83 -10.58 -5.72
N ALA A 183 -3.68 -10.06 -6.60
CA ALA A 183 -4.75 -10.87 -7.13
C ALA A 183 -4.23 -11.74 -8.29
N ILE A 184 -4.42 -13.05 -8.14
CA ILE A 184 -4.02 -14.11 -9.06
C ILE A 184 -4.99 -14.16 -10.25
#